data_AF-A0A7C6S217-F1
#
_entry.id   AF-A0A7C6S217-F1
#
_cell.length_a   1.000
_cell.length_b   1.000
_cell.length_c   1.000
_cell.angle_alpha   90.00
_cell.angle_beta   90.00
_cell.angle_gamma   90.00
#
_symmetry.space_group_name_H-M   'P 1'
#
loop_
_entity.id
_entity.type
_entity.pdbx_description
1 polymer ?
#
loop_
_entity_poly.entity_id
_entity_poly.type
_entity_poly.pdbx_seq_one_letter_code
_entity_poly.pdbx_strand_id
1 'polypeptide(L)'
;NKYPIQGYALQGSELDSDVAPNHENLNAHSFVPEEVKKALMEKYKHPIHIELEEKAKQVGGHGGMDFIMDYRLIYCLQNGLPLDMDVYDLAEWCCLAPLTALSLENNSAPVIIPDFTRGGWDKIDGYRHAFVEE
;
A
#
# COMPACT_ATOMS: atom_id res chain seq x y z
N ASN A 1 -24.06 8.05 -14.74
CA ASN A 1 -23.30 8.80 -13.71
C ASN A 1 -22.17 9.58 -14.37
N LYS A 2 -21.93 10.83 -13.96
CA LYS A 2 -20.85 11.70 -14.49
C LYS A 2 -19.45 11.25 -14.01
N TYR A 3 -19.38 10.58 -12.87
CA TYR A 3 -18.13 10.17 -12.24
C TYR A 3 -17.95 8.66 -12.28
N PRO A 4 -16.69 8.18 -12.39
CA PRO A 4 -16.39 6.77 -12.26
C PRO A 4 -16.83 6.25 -10.89
N ILE A 5 -17.26 5.00 -10.87
CA ILE A 5 -17.57 4.26 -9.64
C ILE A 5 -16.38 3.34 -9.39
N GLN A 6 -15.93 3.25 -8.14
CA GLN A 6 -14.86 2.32 -7.77
C GLN A 6 -15.38 0.89 -7.65
N GLY A 7 -14.56 -0.08 -8.05
CA GLY A 7 -14.86 -1.50 -7.92
C GLY A 7 -13.67 -2.37 -8.33
N TYR A 8 -13.74 -3.66 -8.03
CA TYR A 8 -12.74 -4.64 -8.46
C TYR A 8 -13.23 -5.37 -9.68
N ALA A 9 -12.41 -5.44 -10.73
CA ALA A 9 -12.67 -6.21 -11.94
C ALA A 9 -11.60 -7.29 -12.03
N LEU A 10 -11.98 -8.52 -11.71
CA LEU A 10 -11.10 -9.69 -11.65
C LEU A 10 -11.74 -10.84 -12.41
N GLN A 11 -10.92 -11.61 -13.11
CA GLN A 11 -11.33 -12.83 -13.80
C GLN A 11 -11.42 -13.99 -12.80
N GLY A 12 -12.33 -14.93 -13.03
CA GLY A 12 -12.50 -16.09 -12.15
C GLY A 12 -11.23 -16.90 -11.90
N SER A 13 -10.35 -17.01 -12.90
CA SER A 13 -9.06 -17.72 -12.80
C SER A 13 -8.03 -17.04 -11.90
N GLU A 14 -8.24 -15.77 -11.54
CA GLU A 14 -7.37 -15.00 -10.66
C GLU A 14 -7.78 -15.11 -9.19
N LEU A 15 -8.90 -15.79 -8.92
CA LEU A 15 -9.48 -15.92 -7.60
C LEU A 15 -9.40 -17.34 -7.12
N ASP A 16 -8.97 -17.50 -5.87
CA ASP A 16 -9.10 -18.77 -5.19
C ASP A 16 -10.58 -19.15 -5.06
N SER A 17 -10.88 -20.44 -5.21
CA SER A 17 -12.26 -20.96 -5.18
C SER A 17 -12.99 -20.74 -3.85
N ASP A 18 -12.25 -20.49 -2.77
CA ASP A 18 -12.78 -20.18 -1.43
C ASP A 18 -13.32 -18.74 -1.32
N VAL A 19 -12.89 -17.81 -2.18
CA VAL A 19 -13.33 -16.41 -2.18
C VAL A 19 -14.64 -16.21 -2.93
N ALA A 20 -14.81 -16.94 -4.03
CA ALA A 20 -15.97 -16.82 -4.90
C ALA A 20 -16.43 -18.21 -5.38
N PRO A 21 -17.47 -18.80 -4.74
CA PRO A 21 -18.01 -20.11 -5.15
C PRO A 21 -18.52 -20.14 -6.59
N ASN A 22 -18.90 -19.00 -7.16
CA ASN A 22 -19.35 -18.83 -8.55
C ASN A 22 -18.31 -18.06 -9.39
N HIS A 23 -17.01 -18.26 -9.18
CA HIS A 23 -15.94 -17.52 -9.86
C HIS A 23 -16.01 -17.63 -11.40
N GLU A 24 -16.60 -18.69 -11.94
CA GLU A 24 -16.79 -18.88 -13.40
C GLU A 24 -17.64 -17.77 -14.05
N ASN A 25 -18.47 -17.07 -13.27
CA ASN A 25 -19.30 -15.97 -13.76
C ASN A 25 -18.60 -14.60 -13.71
N LEU A 26 -17.34 -14.55 -13.25
CA LEU A 26 -16.55 -13.33 -13.13
C LEU A 26 -15.70 -13.07 -14.38
N ASN A 27 -15.60 -11.80 -14.78
CA ASN A 27 -14.77 -11.38 -15.91
C ASN A 27 -14.13 -10.02 -15.63
N ALA A 28 -13.02 -9.74 -16.30
CA ALA A 28 -12.25 -8.50 -16.15
C ALA A 28 -12.92 -7.24 -16.78
N HIS A 29 -14.13 -7.37 -17.34
CA HIS A 29 -14.85 -6.26 -17.97
C HIS A 29 -16.00 -5.71 -17.13
N SER A 30 -16.29 -6.33 -15.97
CA SER A 30 -17.35 -5.91 -15.04
C SER A 30 -16.84 -5.95 -13.61
N PHE A 31 -17.45 -5.16 -12.72
CA PHE A 31 -17.15 -5.27 -11.30
C PHE A 31 -17.64 -6.60 -10.74
N VAL A 32 -16.85 -7.17 -9.83
CA VAL A 32 -17.26 -8.31 -9.03
C VAL A 32 -18.46 -7.94 -8.14
N PRO A 33 -19.32 -8.90 -7.78
CA PRO A 33 -20.38 -8.67 -6.80
C PRO A 33 -19.85 -8.16 -5.45
N GLU A 34 -20.67 -7.39 -4.72
CA GLU A 34 -20.23 -6.75 -3.46
C GLU A 34 -19.82 -7.78 -2.40
N GLU A 35 -20.46 -8.96 -2.38
CA GLU A 35 -20.10 -10.06 -1.50
C GLU A 35 -18.69 -10.61 -1.80
N VAL A 36 -18.31 -10.71 -3.08
CA VAL A 36 -16.97 -11.15 -3.50
C VAL A 36 -15.95 -10.09 -3.13
N LYS A 37 -16.25 -8.81 -3.36
CA LYS A 37 -15.41 -7.70 -2.94
C LYS A 37 -15.20 -7.69 -1.42
N LYS A 38 -16.24 -7.93 -0.63
CA LYS A 38 -16.13 -8.01 0.84
C LYS A 38 -15.26 -9.19 1.26
N ALA A 39 -15.46 -10.38 0.67
CA ALA A 39 -14.65 -11.55 0.96
C ALA A 39 -13.17 -11.32 0.63
N LEU A 40 -12.87 -10.65 -0.49
CA LEU A 40 -11.51 -10.23 -0.85
C LEU A 40 -10.88 -9.30 0.17
N MET A 41 -11.61 -8.25 0.57
CA MET A 41 -11.14 -7.28 1.57
C MET A 41 -10.89 -7.92 2.93
N GLU A 42 -11.67 -8.94 3.30
CA GLU A 42 -11.50 -9.68 4.55
C GLU A 42 -10.31 -10.65 4.47
N LYS A 43 -10.21 -11.45 3.40
CA LYS A 43 -9.14 -12.44 3.20
C LYS A 43 -7.75 -11.79 3.15
N TYR A 44 -7.63 -10.67 2.44
CA TYR A 44 -6.35 -9.98 2.24
C TYR A 44 -6.15 -8.80 3.18
N LYS A 45 -6.93 -8.71 4.27
CA LYS A 45 -6.80 -7.65 5.24
C LYS A 45 -5.43 -7.72 5.92
N HIS A 46 -4.70 -6.61 5.88
CA HIS A 46 -3.37 -6.55 6.48
C HIS A 46 -3.44 -6.81 8.00
N PRO A 47 -2.51 -7.59 8.61
CA PRO A 47 -2.52 -7.89 10.04
C PRO A 47 -2.61 -6.66 10.95
N ILE A 48 -1.85 -5.59 10.64
CA ILE A 48 -1.92 -4.30 11.36
C ILE A 48 -3.35 -3.73 11.36
N HIS A 49 -4.07 -3.85 10.25
CA HIS A 49 -5.46 -3.39 10.18
C HIS A 49 -6.40 -4.29 11.00
N ILE A 50 -6.17 -5.61 11.02
CA ILE A 50 -6.97 -6.52 11.85
C ILE A 50 -6.87 -6.12 13.33
N GLU A 51 -5.68 -5.75 13.79
CA GLU A 51 -5.44 -5.36 15.18
C GLU A 51 -5.95 -3.93 15.50
N LEU A 52 -5.68 -2.96 14.62
CA LEU A 52 -5.80 -1.54 14.96
C LEU A 52 -7.00 -0.82 14.34
N GLU A 53 -7.72 -1.40 13.38
CA GLU A 53 -8.72 -0.67 12.57
C GLU A 53 -9.79 0.02 13.43
N GLU A 54 -10.37 -0.67 14.42
CA GLU A 54 -11.44 -0.08 15.22
C GLU A 54 -10.92 1.10 16.07
N LYS A 55 -9.68 1.01 16.56
CA LYS A 55 -9.03 2.12 17.26
C LYS A 55 -8.72 3.27 16.31
N ALA A 56 -8.21 2.97 15.13
CA ALA A 56 -7.90 3.92 14.09
C ALA A 56 -9.12 4.74 13.66
N LYS A 57 -10.27 4.07 13.44
CA LYS A 57 -11.55 4.74 13.13
C LYS A 57 -12.02 5.66 14.25
N GLN A 58 -11.85 5.25 15.50
CA GLN A 58 -12.26 6.04 16.67
C GLN A 58 -11.42 7.30 16.85
N VAL A 59 -10.10 7.20 16.67
CA VAL A 59 -9.19 8.36 16.79
C VAL A 59 -9.33 9.29 15.59
N GLY A 60 -9.52 8.74 14.39
CA GLY A 60 -9.69 9.49 13.16
C GLY A 60 -8.37 9.88 12.49
N GLY A 61 -8.44 10.91 11.64
CA GLY A 61 -7.34 11.31 10.74
C GLY A 61 -7.40 10.58 9.40
N HIS A 62 -7.92 11.25 8.36
CA HIS A 62 -8.14 10.70 7.00
C HIS A 62 -8.76 9.28 6.96
N GLY A 63 -9.74 9.01 7.81
CA GLY A 63 -10.40 7.69 7.91
C GLY A 63 -9.71 6.68 8.82
N GLY A 64 -8.67 7.09 9.54
CA GLY A 64 -7.91 6.30 10.51
C GLY A 64 -6.47 5.98 10.08
N MET A 65 -6.10 6.27 8.83
CA MET A 65 -4.77 5.95 8.33
C MET A 65 -3.66 6.74 9.05
N ASP A 66 -3.93 7.99 9.45
CA ASP A 66 -2.98 8.82 10.18
C ASP A 66 -2.61 8.19 11.53
N PHE A 67 -3.62 7.64 12.23
CA PHE A 67 -3.39 6.93 13.49
C PHE A 67 -2.49 5.70 13.30
N ILE A 68 -2.72 4.91 12.25
CA ILE A 68 -1.91 3.71 11.99
C ILE A 68 -0.45 4.10 11.69
N MET A 69 -0.25 5.15 10.89
CA MET A 69 1.08 5.69 10.59
C MET A 69 1.82 6.13 11.86
N ASP A 70 1.19 6.99 12.68
CA ASP A 70 1.80 7.48 13.92
C ASP A 70 2.02 6.34 14.93
N TYR A 71 1.06 5.41 15.05
CA TYR A 71 1.19 4.24 15.90
C TYR A 71 2.42 3.42 15.53
N ARG A 72 2.61 3.11 14.23
CA ARG A 72 3.75 2.31 13.77
C ARG A 72 5.08 3.01 13.98
N LEU A 73 5.16 4.32 13.71
CA LEU A 73 6.34 5.12 14.01
C LEU A 73 6.72 5.01 15.50
N ILE A 74 5.76 5.25 16.40
CA ILE A 74 6.02 5.20 17.85
C ILE A 74 6.34 3.77 18.31
N TYR A 75 5.65 2.75 17.79
CA TYR A 75 5.92 1.35 18.09
C TYR A 75 7.37 0.98 17.76
N CYS A 76 7.87 1.34 16.56
CA CYS A 76 9.25 1.03 16.19
C CYS A 76 10.25 1.76 17.09
N LEU A 77 10.01 3.04 17.40
CA LEU A 77 10.88 3.83 18.27
C LEU A 77 10.93 3.28 19.71
N GLN A 78 9.80 2.84 20.26
CA GLN A 78 9.74 2.27 21.61
C GLN A 78 10.45 0.93 21.72
N ASN A 79 10.49 0.15 20.63
CA ASN A 79 11.04 -1.20 20.61
C ASN A 79 12.41 -1.31 19.94
N GLY A 80 12.99 -0.20 19.47
CA GLY A 80 14.29 -0.20 18.78
C GLY A 80 14.28 -0.94 17.43
N LEU A 81 13.13 -0.97 16.75
CA LEU A 81 12.94 -1.62 15.46
C LEU A 81 13.24 -0.64 14.31
N PRO A 82 13.62 -1.14 13.11
CA PRO A 82 13.67 -0.30 11.92
C PRO A 82 12.29 0.31 11.63
N LEU A 83 12.29 1.53 11.07
CA LEU A 83 11.06 2.19 10.65
C LEU A 83 10.50 1.51 9.40
N ASP A 84 9.19 1.55 9.25
CA ASP A 84 8.50 1.02 8.05
C ASP A 84 8.84 1.80 6.78
N MET A 85 9.23 3.07 6.94
CA MET A 85 9.72 3.95 5.88
C MET A 85 10.93 4.71 6.43
N ASP A 86 12.08 4.57 5.77
CA ASP A 86 13.34 5.16 6.23
C ASP A 86 13.71 6.46 5.48
N VAL A 87 14.90 7.00 5.77
CA VAL A 87 15.37 8.26 5.18
C VAL A 87 15.62 8.16 3.67
N TYR A 88 15.95 6.96 3.17
CA TYR A 88 16.21 6.73 1.76
C TYR A 88 14.90 6.64 0.97
N ASP A 89 13.87 6.00 1.54
CA ASP A 89 12.51 6.02 0.98
C ASP A 89 12.00 7.46 0.86
N LEU A 90 12.16 8.25 1.93
CA LEU A 90 11.79 9.67 1.92
C LEU A 90 12.55 10.46 0.85
N ALA A 91 13.87 10.25 0.72
CA ALA A 91 14.68 10.93 -0.29
C ALA A 91 14.25 10.57 -1.71
N GLU A 92 13.95 9.29 -1.97
CA GLU A 92 13.45 8.82 -3.26
C GLU A 92 12.10 9.45 -3.60
N TRP A 93 11.16 9.50 -2.67
CA TRP A 93 9.84 10.09 -2.94
C TRP A 93 9.91 11.61 -3.09
N CYS A 94 10.68 12.30 -2.25
CA CYS A 94 10.83 13.74 -2.30
C CYS A 94 11.60 14.22 -3.53
N CYS A 95 12.49 13.40 -4.11
CA CYS A 95 13.23 13.80 -5.31
C CYS A 95 12.33 13.93 -6.54
N LEU A 96 11.13 13.32 -6.55
CA LEU A 96 10.20 13.45 -7.66
C LEU A 96 9.80 14.90 -7.95
N ALA A 97 9.62 15.73 -6.93
CA ALA A 97 9.23 17.14 -7.13
C ALA A 97 10.27 17.94 -7.97
N PRO A 98 11.57 18.00 -7.61
CA PRO A 98 12.56 18.70 -8.42
C PRO A 98 12.87 17.99 -9.74
N LEU A 99 12.89 16.66 -9.80
CA LEU A 99 13.23 15.94 -11.04
C LEU A 99 12.11 16.02 -12.08
N THR A 100 10.85 16.05 -11.65
CA THR A 100 9.72 16.29 -12.58
C THR A 100 9.71 17.72 -13.10
N ALA A 101 10.03 18.71 -12.27
CA ALA A 101 10.23 20.08 -12.74
C ALA A 101 11.34 20.16 -13.81
N LEU A 102 12.49 19.52 -13.55
CA LEU A 102 13.59 19.43 -14.52
C LEU A 102 13.15 18.74 -15.83
N SER A 103 12.38 17.65 -15.73
CA SER A 103 11.83 16.96 -16.91
C SER A 103 10.95 17.89 -17.75
N LEU A 104 10.02 18.61 -17.11
CA LEU A 104 9.12 19.56 -17.78
C LEU A 104 9.89 20.69 -18.48
N GLU A 105 10.91 21.24 -17.83
CA GLU A 105 11.80 22.25 -18.42
C GLU A 105 12.57 21.74 -19.65
N ASN A 106 12.72 20.43 -19.78
CA ASN A 106 13.42 19.76 -20.87
C ASN A 106 12.46 19.01 -21.81
N ASN A 107 11.26 19.55 -22.05
CA ASN A 107 10.23 18.97 -22.95
C ASN A 107 9.82 17.55 -22.54
N SER A 108 9.65 17.33 -21.23
CA SER A 108 9.31 16.03 -20.64
C SER A 108 10.35 14.94 -20.93
N ALA A 109 11.62 15.32 -21.09
CA ALA A 109 12.71 14.37 -21.25
C ALA A 109 12.87 13.48 -19.99
N PRO A 110 13.24 12.20 -20.13
CA PRO A 110 13.56 11.34 -19.00
C PRO A 110 14.71 11.91 -18.15
N VAL A 111 14.56 11.86 -16.83
CA VAL A 111 15.56 12.28 -15.85
C VAL A 111 15.89 11.09 -14.96
N ILE A 112 17.18 10.88 -14.68
CA ILE A 112 17.65 9.79 -13.83
C ILE A 112 17.30 10.08 -12.37
N ILE A 113 16.68 9.09 -11.69
CA ILE A 113 16.48 9.12 -10.24
C ILE A 113 17.80 8.73 -9.54
N PRO A 114 18.31 9.55 -8.60
CA PRO A 114 19.52 9.21 -7.85
C PRO A 114 19.34 7.96 -6.99
N ASP A 115 20.35 7.10 -6.96
CA ASP A 115 20.43 6.04 -5.95
C ASP A 115 20.93 6.61 -4.63
N PHE A 116 19.99 6.96 -3.75
CA PHE A 116 20.29 7.50 -2.42
C PHE A 116 20.93 6.47 -1.47
N THR A 117 20.78 5.18 -1.75
CA THR A 117 21.33 4.08 -0.95
C THR A 117 22.77 3.73 -1.33
N ARG A 118 23.25 4.18 -2.51
CA ARG A 118 24.57 3.84 -3.08
C ARG A 118 24.78 2.32 -3.21
N GLY A 119 23.80 1.63 -3.80
CA GLY A 119 23.75 0.18 -3.95
C GLY A 119 23.30 -0.56 -2.68
N GLY A 120 22.90 0.16 -1.63
CA GLY A 120 22.37 -0.44 -0.40
C GLY A 120 21.06 -1.19 -0.60
N TRP A 121 20.25 -0.77 -1.58
CA TRP A 121 18.97 -1.40 -1.92
C TRP A 121 19.11 -2.89 -2.28
N ASP A 122 20.23 -3.30 -2.90
CA ASP A 122 20.48 -4.68 -3.34
C ASP A 122 20.77 -5.65 -2.17
N LYS A 123 20.82 -5.15 -0.95
CA LYS A 123 20.97 -5.97 0.27
C LYS A 123 19.64 -6.44 0.84
N ILE A 124 18.52 -5.89 0.38
CA ILE A 124 17.20 -6.13 0.95
C ILE A 124 16.51 -7.29 0.23
N ASP A 125 16.17 -8.35 0.96
CA ASP A 125 15.37 -9.47 0.46
C ASP A 125 13.87 -9.25 0.76
N GLY A 126 13.29 -8.30 0.02
CA GLY A 126 11.90 -7.89 0.15
C GLY A 126 11.57 -7.10 1.42
N TYR A 127 10.42 -6.44 1.42
CA TYR A 127 9.94 -5.63 2.54
C TYR A 127 9.06 -6.44 3.50
N ARG A 128 9.26 -6.25 4.80
CA ARG A 128 8.41 -6.79 5.88
C ARG A 128 8.37 -5.78 7.03
N HIS A 129 7.19 -5.58 7.62
CA HIS A 129 7.06 -4.81 8.86
C HIS A 129 7.80 -5.52 9.99
N ALA A 130 8.61 -4.78 10.75
CA ALA A 130 9.28 -5.31 11.93
C ALA A 130 8.33 -5.32 13.14
N PHE A 131 8.33 -6.43 13.87
CA PHE A 131 7.60 -6.64 15.12
C PHE A 131 8.54 -7.22 16.17
N VAL A 132 8.22 -7.02 17.45
CA VAL A 132 8.90 -7.70 18.55
C VAL A 132 8.58 -9.20 18.49
N GLU A 133 9.58 -10.05 18.61
CA GLU A 133 9.38 -11.50 18.72
C GLU A 133 8.71 -11.83 20.08
N GLU A 134 7.72 -12.73 20.07
CA GLU A 134 7.04 -13.21 21.29
C GLU A 134 7.94 -14.09 22.18
#